data_AF-A0AAE4RFW3-F1
#
_entry.id   AF-A0AAE4RFW3-F1
#
_cell.length_a   1.000
_cell.length_b   1.000
_cell.length_c   1.000
_cell.angle_alpha   90.00
_cell.angle_beta   90.00
_cell.angle_gamma   90.00
#
_symmetry.space_group_name_H-M   'P 1'
#
loop_
_entity.id
_entity.type
_entity.pdbx_description
1 polymer ?
#
loop_
_entity_poly.entity_id
_entity_poly.type
_entity_poly.pdbx_seq_one_letter_code
_entity_poly.pdbx_strand_id
1 'polypeptide(L)' 'MSDEIKVGDRVEVTTIKHTTGVVEKLIPGYRTAVLRLDGLGGTLSATLRELRKLT' A
#
# COMPACT_ATOMS: atom_id res chain seq x y z
N MET A 1 8.75 -18.04 -0.81
CA MET A 1 9.29 -16.66 -0.79
C MET A 1 8.12 -15.75 -0.47
N SER A 2 8.13 -15.05 0.66
CA SER A 2 7.04 -14.15 1.03
C SER A 2 7.42 -12.74 0.61
N ASP A 3 6.68 -12.15 -0.32
CA ASP A 3 6.79 -10.73 -0.67
C ASP A 3 6.36 -9.88 0.53
N GLU A 4 7.33 -9.51 1.36
CA GLU A 4 7.12 -8.57 2.44
C GLU A 4 7.02 -7.16 1.85
N ILE A 5 5.85 -6.52 2.02
CA ILE A 5 5.64 -5.12 1.64
C ILE A 5 6.46 -4.23 2.59
N LYS A 6 7.25 -3.32 2.02
CA LYS A 6 8.13 -2.39 2.73
C LYS A 6 7.78 -0.94 2.43
N VAL A 7 8.23 -0.03 3.29
CA VAL A 7 8.16 1.41 3.03
C VAL A 7 8.97 1.71 1.76
N GLY A 8 8.38 2.48 0.84
CA GLY A 8 8.90 2.77 -0.48
C GLY A 8 8.43 1.82 -1.57
N ASP A 9 7.80 0.68 -1.23
CA ASP A 9 7.24 -0.22 -2.25
C ASP A 9 6.05 0.43 -2.94
N ARG A 10 5.97 0.25 -4.26
CA ARG A 10 4.79 0.59 -5.05
C ARG A 10 3.79 -0.56 -4.94
N VAL A 11 2.56 -0.23 -4.60
CA VAL A 11 1.48 -1.21 -4.39
C VAL A 11 0.19 -0.76 -5.08
N GLU A 12 -0.61 -1.75 -5.46
CA GLU A 12 -1.98 -1.59 -5.89
C GLU A 12 -2.93 -2.00 -4.76
N VAL A 13 -3.98 -1.21 -4.56
CA VAL A 13 -5.06 -1.53 -3.64
C VAL A 13 -6.07 -2.43 -4.37
N THR A 14 -6.16 -3.70 -4.02
CA THR A 14 -7.03 -4.66 -4.72
C THR A 14 -8.51 -4.41 -4.47
N THR A 15 -8.86 -3.79 -3.33
CA THR A 15 -10.24 -3.44 -2.97
C THR A 15 -10.75 -2.20 -3.74
N ILE A 16 -9.84 -1.31 -4.18
CA ILE A 16 -10.17 -0.10 -4.94
C ILE A 16 -9.47 -0.17 -6.30
N LYS A 17 -10.23 -0.57 -7.33
CA LYS A 17 -9.70 -0.71 -8.69
C LYS A 17 -8.97 0.55 -9.16
N HIS A 18 -7.85 0.35 -9.85
CA HIS A 18 -6.99 1.41 -10.41
C HIS A 18 -6.36 2.35 -9.38
N THR A 19 -6.43 2.03 -8.09
CA THR A 19 -5.77 2.82 -7.05
C THR A 19 -4.39 2.25 -6.78
N THR A 20 -3.37 2.99 -7.21
CA THR A 20 -1.97 2.66 -6.94
C THR A 20 -1.35 3.73 -6.06
N GLY A 21 -0.33 3.35 -5.31
CA GLY A 21 0.41 4.27 -4.48
C GLY A 21 1.72 3.69 -3.98
N VAL A 22 2.45 4.51 -3.24
CA VAL A 22 3.71 4.14 -2.61
C VAL A 22 3.49 4.01 -1.12
N VAL A 23 4.00 2.94 -0.52
CA VAL A 23 3.94 2.75 0.93
C VAL A 23 4.79 3.80 1.61
N GLU A 24 4.16 4.70 2.35
CA GLU A 24 4.82 5.77 3.10
C GLU A 24 5.13 5.32 4.54
N LYS A 25 4.23 4.55 5.14
CA LYS A 25 4.37 4.07 6.52
C LYS A 25 3.75 2.70 6.69
N LEU A 26 4.36 1.87 7.53
CA LEU A 26 3.82 0.58 7.95
C LEU A 26 3.46 0.61 9.43
N ILE A 27 2.30 0.05 9.76
CA ILE A 27 1.77 -0.07 11.11
C ILE A 27 1.68 -1.57 11.44
N PRO A 28 2.75 -2.18 11.97
CA PRO A 28 2.84 -3.63 12.13
C PRO A 28 1.79 -4.21 13.09
N GLY A 29 1.44 -3.48 14.15
CA GLY A 29 0.42 -3.92 15.12
C GLY A 29 -0.97 -4.11 14.52
N TYR A 30 -1.32 -3.35 13.48
CA TYR A 30 -2.62 -3.39 12.82
C TYR A 30 -2.57 -4.03 11.43
N ARG A 31 -1.38 -4.45 10.98
CA ARG A 31 -1.13 -4.94 9.61
C ARG A 31 -1.67 -3.99 8.55
N THR A 32 -1.45 -2.69 8.76
CA THR A 32 -1.93 -1.62 7.88
C THR A 32 -0.73 -0.88 7.28
N ALA A 33 -0.88 -0.44 6.04
CA ALA A 33 0.06 0.47 5.39
C ALA A 33 -0.64 1.80 5.10
N VAL A 34 0.08 2.90 5.30
CA VAL A 34 -0.29 4.21 4.79
C VAL A 34 0.37 4.36 3.44
N LEU A 35 -0.43 4.62 2.42
CA LEU A 35 -0.03 4.75 1.03
C LEU A 35 -0.16 6.20 0.62
N ARG A 36 0.78 6.70 -0.16
CA ARG A 36 0.64 7.93 -0.91
C ARG A 36 0.12 7.58 -2.31
N LEU A 37 -1.08 8.05 -2.65
CA LEU A 37 -1.71 7.73 -3.93
C LEU A 37 -1.08 8.53 -5.06
N ASP A 38 -0.79 7.86 -6.18
CA ASP A 38 -0.36 8.53 -7.41
C ASP A 38 -1.55 9.32 -8.00
N GLY A 39 -1.37 10.64 -8.17
CA GLY A 39 -2.33 11.52 -8.85
C GLY A 39 -3.40 12.19 -7.99
N LEU A 40 -3.69 11.67 -6.78
CA LEU A 40 -4.72 12.25 -5.89
C LEU A 40 -4.16 13.18 -4.81
N GLY A 41 -2.83 13.27 -4.66
CA GLY A 41 -2.18 14.11 -3.64
C GLY A 41 -2.53 13.74 -2.18
N GLY A 42 -3.20 12.60 -2.00
CA GLY A 42 -3.74 12.14 -0.72
C GLY A 42 -3.06 10.87 -0.22
N THR A 43 -3.16 10.66 1.08
CA THR A 43 -2.75 9.42 1.73
C THR A 43 -3.94 8.51 1.99
N LEU A 44 -3.80 7.22 1.75
CA LEU A 44 -4.81 6.19 2.01
C LEU A 44 -4.25 5.14 2.96
N SER A 45 -4.97 4.81 4.02
CA SER A 45 -4.67 3.67 4.87
C SER A 45 -5.35 2.42 4.34
N ALA A 46 -4.58 1.36 4.07
CA ALA A 46 -5.09 0.09 3.58
C ALA A 46 -4.43 -1.08 4.31
N THR A 47 -5.17 -2.18 4.49
CA THR A 47 -4.65 -3.37 5.16
C THR A 47 -3.65 -4.08 4.24
N LEU A 48 -2.57 -4.64 4.77
CA LEU A 48 -1.56 -5.37 3.98
C LEU A 48 -2.15 -6.51 3.13
N ARG A 49 -3.28 -7.09 3.54
CA ARG A 49 -4.02 -8.12 2.79
C ARG A 49 -4.68 -7.59 1.53
N GLU A 50 -5.00 -6.30 1.49
CA GLU A 50 -5.65 -5.61 0.38
C GLU A 50 -4.63 -4.97 -0.56
N LEU A 51 -3.34 -5.22 -0.33
CA LEU A 51 -2.25 -4.63 -1.09
C LEU A 51 -1.53 -5.68 -1.90
N ARG A 52 -1.31 -5.34 -3.16
CA ARG A 52 -0.52 -6.13 -4.09
C ARG A 52 0.72 -5.34 -4.48
N LYS A 53 1.89 -5.90 -4.22
CA LYS A 53 3.16 -5.30 -4.64
C LYS A 53 3.25 -5.26 -6.17
N LEU A 54 3.56 -4.08 -6.69
CA LEU A 54 3.90 -3.84 -8.09
C LEU A 54 5.44 -3.82 -8.15
N THR A 55 6.04 -5.00 -8.35
CA THR A 55 7.50 -5.20 -8.52
C THR A 55 8.07 -4.33 -9.62
#